data_AF-A0A2U8DS53-F1
#
_entry.id   AF-A0A2U8DS53-F1
#
_cell.length_a   1.000
_cell.length_b   1.000
_cell.length_c   1.000
_cell.angle_alpha   90.00
_cell.angle_beta   90.00
_cell.angle_gamma   90.00
#
_symmetry.space_group_name_H-M   'P 1'
#
loop_
_entity.id
_entity.type
_entity.pdbx_description
1 polymer ?
#
loop_
_entity_poly.entity_id
_entity_poly.type
_entity_poly.pdbx_seq_one_letter_code
_entity_poly.pdbx_strand_id
1 'polypeptide(L)' 'MAIVSILSVLAFSTILSIVEIPKMLREKLYRELYTFIVLLVFGTVLAILKSLNVDIPNPSDFVQWVYSPFSSIIKELLK' A
#
# COMPACT_ATOMS: atom_id res chain seq x y z
N MET A 1 18.44 4.38 6.88
CA MET A 1 17.21 3.69 7.38
C MET A 1 16.38 3.06 6.27
N ALA A 2 16.27 3.67 5.08
CA ALA A 2 15.52 3.10 3.94
C ALA A 2 15.90 1.67 3.54
N ILE A 3 17.19 1.35 3.51
CA ILE A 3 17.68 0.00 3.15
C ILE A 3 17.14 -1.07 4.10
N VAL A 4 17.09 -0.78 5.40
CA VAL A 4 16.53 -1.71 6.40
C VAL A 4 15.06 -1.93 6.15
N SER A 5 14.29 -0.86 5.88
CA SER A 5 12.87 -0.96 5.56
C SER A 5 12.61 -1.79 4.29
N ILE A 6 13.38 -1.57 3.22
CA ILE A 6 13.26 -2.33 1.97
C ILE A 6 13.56 -3.81 2.22
N LEU A 7 14.64 -4.13 2.95
CA LEU A 7 15.00 -5.50 3.29
C LEU A 7 13.91 -6.18 4.12
N SER A 8 13.35 -5.49 5.11
CA SER A 8 12.25 -6.01 5.92
C SER A 8 11.00 -6.31 5.09
N VAL A 9 10.61 -5.40 4.18
CA VAL A 9 9.46 -5.58 3.29
C VAL A 9 9.68 -6.76 2.34
N LEU A 10 10.87 -6.87 1.73
CA LEU A 10 11.20 -7.98 0.85
C LEU A 10 11.21 -9.32 1.59
N ALA A 11 11.80 -9.37 2.78
CA ALA A 11 11.80 -10.56 3.62
C ALA A 11 10.36 -10.98 3.97
N PHE A 12 9.52 -10.04 4.41
CA PHE A 12 8.13 -10.30 4.75
C PHE A 12 7.33 -10.80 3.53
N SER A 13 7.45 -10.13 2.38
CA SER A 13 6.80 -10.52 1.12
C SER A 13 7.22 -11.92 0.66
N THR A 14 8.50 -12.26 0.82
CA THR A 14 9.05 -13.57 0.46
C THR A 14 8.49 -14.67 1.38
N ILE A 15 8.47 -14.44 2.69
CA ILE A 15 7.91 -15.39 3.66
C ILE A 15 6.43 -15.64 3.38
N LEU A 16 5.65 -14.56 3.17
CA LEU A 16 4.24 -14.65 2.79
C LEU A 16 4.04 -15.49 1.53
N SER A 17 4.85 -15.25 0.51
CA SER A 17 4.78 -15.97 -0.77
C SER A 17 5.06 -17.46 -0.60
N ILE A 18 6.07 -17.82 0.20
CA ILE A 18 6.42 -19.22 0.45
C ILE A 18 5.32 -19.95 1.24
N VAL A 19 4.58 -19.26 2.10
CA VAL A 19 3.50 -19.88 2.88
C VAL A 19 2.21 -19.99 2.06
N GLU A 20 1.77 -18.91 1.42
CA GLU A 20 0.43 -18.83 0.83
C GLU A 20 0.36 -19.41 -0.59
N ILE A 21 1.36 -19.15 -1.44
CA ILE A 21 1.36 -19.61 -2.84
C ILE A 21 1.25 -21.15 -2.96
N PRO A 22 2.05 -21.98 -2.25
CA PRO A 22 1.93 -23.43 -2.40
C PRO A 22 0.60 -23.96 -1.87
N LYS A 23 0.03 -23.33 -0.83
CA LYS A 23 -1.30 -23.68 -0.31
C LYS A 23 -2.37 -23.43 -1.38
N MET A 24 -2.36 -22.26 -2.01
CA MET A 24 -3.31 -21.89 -3.06
C MET A 24 -3.16 -22.75 -4.32
N LEU A 25 -1.93 -23.10 -4.71
CA LEU A 25 -1.66 -24.01 -5.83
C LEU A 25 -2.18 -25.42 -5.56
N ARG A 26 -2.01 -25.95 -4.33
CA ARG A 26 -2.52 -27.27 -3.94
C ARG A 26 -4.03 -27.34 -4.02
N GLU A 27 -4.72 -26.27 -3.62
CA GLU A 27 -6.18 -26.16 -3.67
C GLU A 27 -6.72 -25.71 -5.04
N LYS A 28 -5.85 -25.50 -6.04
CA LYS A 28 -6.20 -25.02 -7.39
C LYS A 28 -6.96 -23.68 -7.39
N LEU A 29 -6.66 -22.82 -6.41
CA LEU A 29 -7.24 -21.49 -6.21
C LEU A 29 -6.54 -20.43 -7.08
N TYR A 30 -6.67 -20.57 -8.40
CA TYR A 30 -5.93 -19.71 -9.35
C TYR A 30 -6.42 -18.26 -9.37
N ARG A 31 -7.71 -18.01 -9.12
CA ARG A 31 -8.27 -16.65 -9.12
C ARG A 31 -7.80 -15.87 -7.89
N GLU A 32 -7.78 -16.55 -6.76
CA GLU A 32 -7.27 -16.05 -5.50
C GLU A 32 -5.77 -15.82 -5.62
N LEU A 33 -5.03 -16.73 -6.24
CA LEU A 33 -3.58 -16.60 -6.43
C LEU A 33 -3.23 -15.35 -7.23
N TYR A 34 -3.97 -15.09 -8.31
CA TYR A 34 -3.78 -13.88 -9.09
C TYR A 34 -4.04 -12.62 -8.26
N THR A 35 -5.14 -12.60 -7.51
CA THR A 35 -5.50 -11.47 -6.63
C THR A 35 -4.44 -11.24 -5.56
N PHE A 36 -3.94 -12.32 -4.93
CA PHE A 36 -2.86 -12.28 -3.96
C PHE A 36 -1.58 -11.69 -4.53
N ILE A 37 -1.12 -12.19 -5.69
CA ILE A 37 0.11 -11.71 -6.32
C ILE A 37 -0.01 -10.23 -6.68
N VAL A 38 -1.13 -9.82 -7.27
CA VAL A 38 -1.35 -8.41 -7.64
C VAL A 38 -1.28 -7.51 -6.40
N LEU A 39 -1.99 -7.85 -5.32
CA LEU A 39 -1.98 -7.08 -4.08
C LEU A 39 -0.59 -7.06 -3.42
N LEU A 40 0.08 -8.21 -3.36
CA LEU A 40 1.40 -8.34 -2.74
C LEU A 40 2.45 -7.51 -3.49
N VAL A 41 2.48 -7.60 -4.82
CA VAL A 41 3.39 -6.81 -5.66
C VAL A 41 3.08 -5.33 -5.50
N PHE A 42 1.81 -4.94 -5.56
CA PHE A 42 1.41 -3.54 -5.46
C PHE A 42 1.80 -2.94 -4.11
N GLY A 43 1.52 -3.64 -3.00
CA GLY A 43 1.91 -3.21 -1.66
C GLY A 43 3.44 -3.15 -1.47
N THR A 44 4.17 -4.13 -2.00
CA THR A 44 5.64 -4.18 -1.93
C THR A 44 6.27 -3.02 -2.69
N VAL A 45 5.81 -2.75 -3.91
CA VAL A 45 6.27 -1.62 -4.74
C VAL A 45 5.99 -0.30 -4.02
N LEU A 46 4.78 -0.08 -3.53
CA LEU A 46 4.42 1.13 -2.79
C LEU A 46 5.29 1.33 -1.55
N ALA A 47 5.54 0.26 -0.78
CA ALA A 47 6.39 0.33 0.40
C ALA A 47 7.85 0.69 0.04
N ILE A 48 8.38 0.16 -1.06
CA ILE A 48 9.73 0.48 -1.55
C ILE A 48 9.79 1.95 -2.00
N LEU A 49 8.83 2.42 -2.82
CA LEU A 49 8.78 3.81 -3.27
C LEU A 49 8.69 4.78 -2.09
N LYS A 50 7.84 4.47 -1.10
CA LYS A 50 7.73 5.26 0.13
C LYS A 50 9.04 5.28 0.91
N SER A 51 9.75 4.15 0.97
CA SER A 51 11.06 4.07 1.61
C SER A 51 12.14 4.89 0.87
N LEU A 52 11.97 5.14 -0.42
CA LEU A 52 12.84 5.99 -1.23
C LEU A 52 12.46 7.48 -1.17
N ASN A 53 11.48 7.86 -0.32
CA ASN A 53 10.90 9.20 -0.27
C ASN A 53 10.37 9.68 -1.63
N VAL A 54 9.84 8.76 -2.44
CA VAL A 54 9.07 9.16 -3.63
C VAL A 54 7.74 9.72 -3.13
N ASP A 55 7.44 10.96 -3.50
CA ASP A 55 6.15 11.60 -3.23
C ASP A 55 5.05 10.90 -4.01
N ILE A 56 4.43 9.91 -3.36
CA ILE A 56 3.23 9.26 -3.84
C ILE A 56 2.05 9.99 -3.19
N PRO A 57 1.12 10.57 -3.97
CA PRO A 57 -0.06 11.21 -3.42
C PRO A 57 -0.83 10.18 -2.59
N ASN A 58 -1.05 10.51 -1.33
CA ASN A 58 -1.79 9.65 -0.41
C ASN A 58 -3.29 9.81 -0.69
N PRO A 59 -4.11 8.75 -0.61
CA PRO A 59 -5.57 8.90 -0.59
C PRO A 59 -6.08 9.97 0.39
N SER A 60 -5.37 10.21 1.50
CA SER A 60 -5.69 11.31 2.42
C SER A 60 -5.60 12.69 1.78
N ASP A 61 -4.70 12.89 0.82
CA ASP A 61 -4.50 14.17 0.14
C ASP A 61 -5.69 14.45 -0.79
N PHE A 62 -6.23 13.40 -1.41
CA PHE A 62 -7.49 13.49 -2.16
C PHE A 62 -8.66 13.82 -1.24
N VAL A 63 -8.77 13.16 -0.08
CA VAL A 63 -9.78 13.49 0.93
C VAL A 63 -9.63 14.95 1.35
N GLN A 64 -8.42 15.39 1.67
CA GLN A 64 -8.15 16.76 2.07
C GLN A 64 -8.52 17.77 0.99
N TRP A 65 -8.29 17.46 -0.29
CA TRP A 65 -8.73 18.27 -1.41
C TRP A 65 -10.26 18.39 -1.48
N VAL A 66 -10.99 17.28 -1.33
CA VAL A 66 -12.47 17.26 -1.30
C VAL A 66 -13.04 18.07 -0.12
N TYR A 67 -12.41 18.00 1.05
CA TYR A 67 -12.86 18.69 2.28
C TYR A 67 -12.27 20.10 2.47
N SER A 68 -11.34 20.52 1.62
CA SER A 68 -10.78 21.88 1.58
C SER A 68 -11.85 22.98 1.57
N PRO A 69 -12.89 22.96 0.71
CA PRO A 69 -13.92 24.00 0.70
C PRO A 69 -14.69 24.11 2.03
N PHE A 70 -14.98 22.98 2.69
CA PHE A 70 -15.61 22.96 4.01
C PHE A 70 -14.72 23.60 5.08
N SER A 71 -13.41 23.33 5.02
CA SER A 71 -12.43 23.90 5.95
C SER A 71 -12.36 25.43 5.84
N SER A 72 -12.48 25.96 4.63
CA SER A 72 -12.52 27.40 4.38
C SER A 72 -13.80 28.05 4.92
N ILE A 73 -14.96 27.41 4.69
CA ILE A 73 -16.26 27.90 5.20
C ILE A 73 -16.28 27.91 6.73
N ILE A 74 -15.77 26.86 7.37
CA ILE A 74 -15.68 26.80 8.84
C ILE A 74 -14.74 27.89 9.37
N LYS A 75 -13.59 28.11 8.72
CA LYS A 75 -12.66 29.18 9.10
C LYS A 75 -13.26 30.58 8.96
N GLU A 76 -14.09 30.83 7.96
CA GLU A 76 -14.80 32.10 7.81
C GLU A 76 -15.92 32.25 8.84
N LEU A 77 -16.65 31.18 9.18
CA LEU A 77 -17.72 31.22 10.19
C LEU A 77 -17.19 31.36 11.63
N LEU A 78 -15.99 30.88 11.92
CA LEU A 78 -15.37 30.97 13.25
C LEU A 78 -14.64 32.31 13.49
N LYS A 79 -14.57 33.18 12.47
CA LYS A 79 -13.94 34.50 12.53
C LYS A 79 -14.99 35.58 12.80
#